data_AF-A0A958Q5K2-F1
#
_entry.id   AF-A0A958Q5K2-F1
#
_cell.length_a   1.000
_cell.length_b   1.000
_cell.length_c   1.000
_cell.angle_alpha   90.00
_cell.angle_beta   90.00
_cell.angle_gamma   90.00
#
_symmetry.space_group_name_H-M   'P 1'
#
loop_
_entity.id
_entity.type
_entity.pdbx_description
1 polymer ?
#
loop_
_entity_poly.entity_id
_entity_poly.type
_entity_poly.pdbx_seq_one_letter_code
_entity_poly.pdbx_strand_id
1 'polypeptide(L)'
;KKDRRYLLFGAFLGGVACGNHVSVVFYLAFSLFVLLLFERKLVRIFPPLIFLLAFGIAVYLYIPIRANSAPPLNTGDPSSVERAMNLMTDKRDRVLRPQVVSEIAGVGSGSLESFFRSTQGDLKQLGNEYHVSISLLGLLGIVLLSIKAPLLGVLLFGLGATNWLFFKGWQPDPWQPLLVSLAIGTTILLFSVMEVCGKQRQVLKHAIAWGVLLIFTGVRGFSLLTQKAQLSEMKTNRLATETVTASLAGLPQGSGVILEQSWFLALYLQAVEGVRPDLTLLYLPQLLYPEFFSKVDLVSRGEKFLSETFRRETQVATANFSALGACVAFFSKSLTTLFVEPVASLNGPLRNVTTLRASSLLEIVGEKHEPPLVDPPYFGALSLGLDAISHPRLKDDAMNFLEARATGVADYLAQTDQFPQATQVLREVCFSSPEKECSVVTINNLAVYLIRQERYKDAVAMIADFVKERRANPTLLQNLSLAFAHLSPHERELFRDGFSPEIMQGIHRILVRAKQ
;
A
#
# COMPACT_ATOMS: atom_id res chain seq x y z
N LYS A 1 -34.22 -6.04 -33.79
CA LYS A 1 -34.03 -4.64 -33.30
C LYS A 1 -33.11 -4.70 -32.09
N LYS A 2 -31.99 -3.97 -32.05
CA LYS A 2 -31.14 -3.92 -30.84
C LYS A 2 -31.93 -3.18 -29.75
N ASP A 3 -32.15 -3.82 -28.61
CA ASP A 3 -32.87 -3.24 -27.49
C ASP A 3 -31.99 -2.21 -26.77
N ARG A 4 -32.39 -0.94 -26.84
CA ARG A 4 -31.64 0.18 -26.27
C ARG A 4 -31.68 0.20 -24.75
N ARG A 5 -32.65 -0.50 -24.13
CA ARG A 5 -32.81 -0.57 -22.67
C ARG A 5 -31.57 -1.15 -21.99
N TYR A 6 -30.89 -2.10 -22.62
CA TYR A 6 -29.66 -2.67 -22.07
C TYR A 6 -28.49 -1.68 -22.04
N LEU A 7 -28.36 -0.81 -23.04
CA LEU A 7 -27.32 0.23 -23.04
C LEU A 7 -27.59 1.29 -21.98
N LEU A 8 -28.86 1.68 -21.84
CA LEU A 8 -29.30 2.62 -20.81
C LEU A 8 -29.09 2.05 -19.40
N PHE A 9 -29.47 0.79 -19.17
CA PHE A 9 -29.22 0.09 -17.92
C PHE A 9 -27.72 -0.09 -17.64
N GLY A 10 -26.93 -0.43 -18.67
CA GLY A 10 -25.48 -0.52 -18.57
C GLY A 10 -24.83 0.81 -18.21
N ALA A 11 -25.33 1.94 -18.72
CA ALA A 11 -24.86 3.27 -18.33
C ALA A 11 -25.14 3.56 -16.85
N PHE A 12 -26.35 3.24 -16.37
CA PHE A 12 -26.69 3.34 -14.95
C PHE A 12 -25.77 2.48 -14.07
N LEU A 13 -25.61 1.19 -14.40
CA LEU A 13 -24.70 0.29 -13.67
C LEU A 13 -23.25 0.75 -13.74
N GLY A 14 -22.82 1.31 -14.87
CA GLY A 14 -21.50 1.93 -15.01
C GLY A 14 -21.30 3.06 -14.01
N GLY A 15 -22.29 3.94 -13.86
CA GLY A 15 -22.24 5.02 -12.88
C GLY A 15 -22.21 4.52 -11.44
N VAL A 16 -23.02 3.51 -11.11
CA VAL A 16 -23.00 2.86 -9.79
C VAL A 16 -21.63 2.21 -9.53
N ALA A 17 -21.05 1.54 -10.53
CA ALA A 17 -19.74 0.91 -10.43
C ALA A 17 -18.61 1.93 -10.23
N CYS A 18 -18.73 3.16 -10.78
CA CYS A 18 -17.81 4.25 -10.43
C CYS A 18 -17.81 4.52 -8.92
N GLY A 19 -18.93 4.36 -8.22
CA GLY A 19 -19.03 4.47 -6.76
C GLY A 19 -18.19 3.46 -5.98
N ASN A 20 -17.88 2.31 -6.58
CA ASN A 20 -16.98 1.31 -5.99
C ASN A 20 -15.51 1.67 -6.25
N HIS A 21 -15.18 2.06 -7.49
CA HIS A 21 -13.81 2.43 -7.83
C HIS A 21 -13.76 3.46 -8.96
N VAL A 22 -13.00 4.54 -8.77
CA VAL A 22 -12.92 5.66 -9.74
C VAL A 22 -12.36 5.23 -11.11
N SER A 23 -11.49 4.21 -11.15
CA SER A 23 -10.90 3.70 -12.41
C SER A 23 -11.94 3.20 -13.42
N VAL A 24 -13.16 2.88 -12.97
CA VAL A 24 -14.27 2.51 -13.86
C VAL A 24 -14.60 3.60 -14.88
N VAL A 25 -14.34 4.87 -14.56
CA VAL A 25 -14.49 5.99 -15.51
C VAL A 25 -13.70 5.75 -16.80
N PHE A 26 -12.49 5.19 -16.73
CA PHE A 26 -11.68 4.95 -17.92
C PHE A 26 -12.30 3.88 -18.83
N TYR A 27 -12.91 2.85 -18.24
CA TYR A 27 -13.62 1.79 -18.98
C TYR A 27 -14.84 2.33 -19.68
N LEU A 28 -15.60 3.19 -19.00
CA LEU A 28 -16.79 3.80 -19.55
C LEU A 28 -16.45 4.80 -20.65
N ALA A 29 -15.42 5.63 -20.44
CA ALA A 29 -14.94 6.57 -21.45
C ALA A 29 -14.45 5.85 -22.71
N PHE A 30 -13.62 4.81 -22.55
CA PHE A 30 -13.16 3.98 -23.66
C PHE A 30 -14.34 3.29 -24.37
N SER A 31 -15.22 2.64 -23.61
CA SER A 31 -16.37 1.91 -24.17
C SER A 31 -17.30 2.84 -24.95
N LEU A 32 -17.59 4.02 -24.40
CA LEU A 32 -18.42 5.03 -25.05
C LEU A 32 -17.76 5.55 -26.32
N PHE A 33 -16.45 5.83 -26.29
CA PHE A 33 -15.69 6.25 -27.46
C PHE A 33 -15.77 5.21 -28.58
N VAL A 34 -15.47 3.94 -28.30
CA VAL A 34 -15.55 2.86 -29.29
C VAL A 34 -16.98 2.69 -29.80
N LEU A 35 -17.98 2.70 -28.92
CA LEU A 35 -19.38 2.61 -29.33
C LEU A 35 -19.79 3.76 -30.26
N LEU A 36 -19.35 4.99 -30.01
CA LEU A 36 -19.63 6.13 -30.88
C LEU A 36 -18.94 6.02 -32.26
N LEU A 37 -17.74 5.43 -32.32
CA LEU A 37 -17.05 5.17 -33.59
C LEU A 37 -17.78 4.15 -34.46
N PHE A 38 -18.25 3.05 -33.87
CA PHE A 38 -18.89 1.95 -34.60
C PHE A 38 -20.39 2.14 -34.84
N GLU A 39 -21.09 2.90 -33.96
CA GLU A 39 -22.55 3.03 -33.98
C GLU A 39 -22.99 4.49 -33.82
N ARG A 40 -22.79 5.31 -34.87
CA ARG A 40 -23.16 6.75 -34.89
C ARG A 40 -24.62 7.05 -34.49
N LYS A 41 -25.53 6.07 -34.62
CA LYS A 41 -26.93 6.18 -34.19
C LYS A 41 -27.07 6.35 -32.67
N LEU A 42 -26.04 5.99 -31.89
CA LEU A 42 -26.02 6.16 -30.44
C LEU A 42 -26.02 7.63 -30.00
N VAL A 43 -25.59 8.55 -30.87
CA VAL A 43 -25.65 10.00 -30.59
C VAL A 43 -27.07 10.44 -30.21
N ARG A 44 -28.10 9.82 -30.79
CA ARG A 44 -29.51 10.13 -30.48
C ARG A 44 -29.95 9.68 -29.09
N ILE A 45 -29.28 8.69 -28.50
CA ILE A 45 -29.53 8.20 -27.14
C ILE A 45 -28.44 8.64 -26.16
N PHE A 46 -27.52 9.49 -26.60
CA PHE A 46 -26.45 10.00 -25.76
C PHE A 46 -26.98 10.79 -24.57
N PRO A 47 -27.99 11.69 -24.70
CA PRO A 47 -28.55 12.38 -23.54
C PRO A 47 -29.10 11.43 -22.45
N PRO A 48 -29.97 10.44 -22.75
CA PRO A 48 -30.42 9.51 -21.72
C PRO A 48 -29.31 8.58 -21.19
N LEU A 49 -28.28 8.25 -21.99
CA LEU A 49 -27.11 7.52 -21.50
C LEU A 49 -26.35 8.33 -20.44
N ILE A 50 -26.05 9.60 -20.73
CA ILE A 50 -25.36 10.50 -19.79
C ILE A 50 -26.22 10.75 -18.54
N PHE A 51 -27.53 10.94 -18.70
CA PHE A 51 -28.43 11.09 -17.57
C PHE A 51 -28.41 9.87 -16.64
N LEU A 52 -28.53 8.66 -17.18
CA LEU A 52 -28.50 7.44 -16.37
C LEU A 52 -27.13 7.16 -15.77
N LEU A 53 -26.06 7.46 -16.50
CA LEU A 53 -24.70 7.42 -15.97
C LEU A 53 -24.54 8.36 -14.77
N ALA A 54 -24.94 9.63 -14.92
CA ALA A 54 -24.91 10.62 -13.85
C ALA A 54 -25.79 10.20 -12.66
N PHE A 55 -26.95 9.61 -12.93
CA PHE A 55 -27.82 9.06 -11.89
C PHE A 55 -27.16 7.90 -11.12
N GLY A 56 -26.41 7.03 -11.81
CA GLY A 56 -25.59 6.01 -11.15
C GLY A 56 -24.46 6.62 -10.30
N ILE A 57 -23.77 7.65 -10.82
CA ILE A 57 -22.70 8.37 -10.10
C ILE A 57 -23.23 9.07 -8.83
N ALA A 58 -24.54 9.37 -8.76
CA ALA A 58 -25.15 9.98 -7.60
C ALA A 58 -24.97 9.19 -6.30
N VAL A 59 -24.56 7.91 -6.35
CA VAL A 59 -24.12 7.16 -5.15
C VAL A 59 -22.99 7.88 -4.40
N TYR A 60 -22.14 8.66 -5.07
CA TYR A 60 -21.11 9.47 -4.43
C TYR A 60 -21.68 10.57 -3.52
N LEU A 61 -22.94 10.98 -3.70
CA LEU A 61 -23.60 11.93 -2.78
C LEU A 61 -23.72 11.36 -1.37
N TYR A 62 -23.67 10.03 -1.20
CA TYR A 62 -23.59 9.41 0.12
C TYR A 62 -22.42 9.96 0.94
N ILE A 63 -21.26 10.22 0.31
CA ILE A 63 -20.06 10.67 1.02
C ILE A 63 -20.24 12.03 1.72
N PRO A 64 -20.60 13.14 1.03
CA PRO A 64 -20.84 14.42 1.69
C PRO A 64 -22.03 14.36 2.64
N ILE A 65 -23.10 13.60 2.33
CA ILE A 65 -24.25 13.43 3.23
C ILE A 65 -23.80 12.77 4.54
N ARG A 66 -23.02 11.68 4.45
CA ARG A 66 -22.51 10.97 5.61
C ARG A 66 -21.53 11.82 6.40
N ALA A 67 -20.64 12.55 5.73
CA ALA A 67 -19.68 13.46 6.37
C ALA A 67 -20.37 14.56 7.20
N ASN A 68 -21.51 15.08 6.72
CA ASN A 68 -22.31 16.07 7.47
C ASN A 68 -22.92 15.51 8.77
N SER A 69 -22.99 14.19 8.94
CA SER A 69 -23.41 13.55 10.20
C SER A 69 -22.27 13.43 11.22
N ALA A 70 -21.09 14.01 10.93
CA ALA A 70 -19.88 13.95 11.76
C ALA A 70 -19.55 12.53 12.24
N PRO A 71 -19.40 11.54 11.34
CA PRO A 71 -19.03 10.18 11.74
C PRO A 71 -17.63 10.21 12.38
N PRO A 72 -17.33 9.32 13.35
CA PRO A 72 -16.02 9.27 13.99
C PRO A 72 -14.88 9.18 12.97
N LEU A 73 -15.08 8.36 11.92
CA LEU A 73 -14.19 8.30 10.76
C LEU A 73 -14.70 9.22 9.64
N ASN A 74 -14.14 10.42 9.56
CA ASN A 74 -14.47 11.42 8.53
C ASN A 74 -13.20 11.94 7.83
N THR A 75 -12.43 11.04 7.21
CA THR A 75 -11.11 11.36 6.64
C THR A 75 -11.22 12.39 5.51
N GLY A 76 -10.65 13.57 5.73
CA GLY A 76 -10.69 14.70 4.79
C GLY A 76 -11.93 15.58 4.88
N ASP A 77 -12.92 15.20 5.71
CA ASP A 77 -14.19 15.90 5.90
C ASP A 77 -14.81 16.42 4.60
N PRO A 78 -15.29 15.52 3.71
CA PRO A 78 -15.90 15.88 2.44
C PRO A 78 -17.31 16.48 2.60
N SER A 79 -17.61 17.18 3.69
CA SER A 79 -18.90 17.81 3.96
C SER A 79 -19.23 18.98 3.04
N SER A 80 -18.20 19.63 2.46
CA SER A 80 -18.35 20.67 1.43
C SER A 80 -18.08 20.14 0.02
N VAL A 81 -18.66 20.79 -1.00
CA VAL A 81 -18.43 20.44 -2.41
C VAL A 81 -16.94 20.45 -2.75
N GLU A 82 -16.20 21.45 -2.30
CA GLU A 82 -14.76 21.54 -2.54
C GLU A 82 -14.00 20.35 -1.95
N ARG A 83 -14.28 19.97 -0.70
CA ARG A 83 -13.59 18.85 -0.04
C ARG A 83 -14.02 17.50 -0.60
N ALA A 84 -15.30 17.36 -0.96
CA ALA A 84 -15.79 16.19 -1.69
C ALA A 84 -15.09 16.05 -3.06
N MET A 85 -14.91 17.15 -3.80
CA MET A 85 -14.15 17.14 -5.05
C MET A 85 -12.67 16.82 -4.83
N ASN A 86 -12.04 17.35 -3.78
CA ASN A 86 -10.66 17.01 -3.43
C ASN A 86 -10.48 15.51 -3.14
N LEU A 87 -11.48 14.89 -2.49
CA LEU A 87 -11.51 13.45 -2.26
C LEU A 87 -11.72 12.66 -3.56
N MET A 88 -12.75 12.99 -4.34
CA MET A 88 -13.09 12.28 -5.59
C MET A 88 -12.01 12.38 -6.66
N THR A 89 -11.24 13.47 -6.68
CA THR A 89 -10.14 13.70 -7.64
C THR A 89 -8.79 13.19 -7.14
N ASP A 90 -8.74 12.57 -5.95
CA ASP A 90 -7.50 12.07 -5.34
C ASP A 90 -6.47 13.19 -5.08
N LYS A 91 -6.88 14.47 -5.08
CA LYS A 91 -5.98 15.62 -4.95
C LYS A 91 -5.22 15.58 -3.63
N ARG A 92 -5.90 15.18 -2.54
CA ARG A 92 -5.31 15.01 -1.21
C ARG A 92 -4.25 13.92 -1.21
N ASP A 93 -4.57 12.72 -1.69
CA ASP A 93 -3.65 11.59 -1.54
C ASP A 93 -2.50 11.70 -2.54
N ARG A 94 -2.70 12.32 -3.70
CA ARG A 94 -1.60 12.69 -4.62
C ARG A 94 -0.55 13.57 -3.94
N VAL A 95 -0.99 14.48 -3.08
CA VAL A 95 -0.13 15.39 -2.32
C VAL A 95 0.65 14.65 -1.23
N LEU A 96 0.00 13.70 -0.56
CA LEU A 96 0.58 12.95 0.56
C LEU A 96 1.45 11.78 0.10
N ARG A 97 1.28 11.30 -1.14
CA ARG A 97 2.13 10.26 -1.72
C ARG A 97 3.57 10.76 -1.78
N PRO A 98 4.54 9.99 -1.25
CA PRO A 98 5.96 10.28 -1.41
C PRO A 98 6.28 10.54 -2.90
N GLN A 99 7.10 11.55 -3.18
CA GLN A 99 7.48 11.96 -4.54
C GLN A 99 7.99 10.77 -5.40
N VAL A 100 8.51 9.71 -4.78
CA VAL A 100 8.93 8.46 -5.43
C VAL A 100 7.82 7.81 -6.27
N VAL A 101 6.56 7.85 -5.83
CA VAL A 101 5.44 7.33 -6.63
C VAL A 101 5.08 8.30 -7.77
N SER A 102 5.31 9.60 -7.60
CA SER A 102 5.10 10.59 -8.66
C SER A 102 6.15 10.53 -9.78
N GLU A 103 7.35 10.02 -9.48
CA GLU A 103 8.37 9.71 -10.51
C GLU A 103 8.02 8.44 -11.30
N ILE A 104 7.43 7.42 -10.64
CA ILE A 104 7.03 6.16 -11.30
C ILE A 104 5.71 6.33 -12.08
N ALA A 105 4.76 7.10 -11.55
CA ALA A 105 3.54 7.53 -12.25
C ALA A 105 3.79 8.77 -13.14
N GLY A 106 5.05 9.18 -13.27
CA GLY A 106 5.52 10.33 -14.02
C GLY A 106 5.33 10.17 -15.52
N VAL A 107 4.15 10.54 -15.99
CA VAL A 107 3.92 11.02 -17.37
C VAL A 107 4.75 12.30 -17.64
N GLY A 108 5.42 12.87 -16.63
CA GLY A 108 6.47 13.87 -16.78
C GLY A 108 7.83 13.23 -17.05
N SER A 109 8.32 13.39 -18.29
CA SER A 109 9.69 13.09 -18.79
C SER A 109 10.26 11.68 -18.67
N GLY A 110 9.53 10.70 -18.12
CA GLY A 110 9.95 9.29 -18.12
C GLY A 110 10.23 8.79 -19.54
N SER A 111 11.48 8.49 -19.84
CA SER A 111 11.90 7.97 -21.15
C SER A 111 11.11 6.69 -21.49
N LEU A 112 10.93 6.40 -22.78
CA LEU A 112 10.36 5.12 -23.25
C LEU A 112 10.97 3.90 -22.53
N GLU A 113 12.24 3.99 -22.15
CA GLU A 113 12.95 2.97 -21.37
C GLU A 113 12.29 2.71 -20.00
N SER A 114 11.90 3.75 -19.26
CA SER A 114 11.20 3.60 -17.97
C SER A 114 9.86 2.89 -18.13
N PHE A 115 9.12 3.23 -19.19
CA PHE A 115 7.87 2.56 -19.54
C PHE A 115 8.10 1.08 -19.84
N PHE A 116 9.07 0.74 -20.70
CA PHE A 116 9.39 -0.65 -21.04
C PHE A 116 9.88 -1.45 -19.83
N ARG A 117 10.72 -0.84 -18.99
CA ARG A 117 11.24 -1.47 -17.77
C ARG A 117 10.13 -1.79 -16.79
N SER A 118 9.19 -0.85 -16.57
CA SER A 118 8.01 -1.11 -15.74
C SER A 118 7.11 -2.18 -16.37
N THR A 119 6.83 -2.11 -17.68
CA THR A 119 6.05 -3.15 -18.39
C THR A 119 6.69 -4.53 -18.29
N GLN A 120 8.03 -4.63 -18.30
CA GLN A 120 8.71 -5.91 -18.10
C GLN A 120 8.51 -6.44 -16.68
N GLY A 121 8.54 -5.56 -15.67
CA GLY A 121 8.20 -5.90 -14.29
C GLY A 121 6.78 -6.42 -14.17
N ASP A 122 5.84 -5.69 -14.75
CA ASP A 122 4.41 -6.04 -14.84
C ASP A 122 4.18 -7.42 -15.48
N LEU A 123 4.82 -7.70 -16.62
CA LEU A 123 4.72 -8.99 -17.30
C LEU A 123 5.34 -10.13 -16.48
N LYS A 124 6.44 -9.86 -15.77
CA LYS A 124 7.04 -10.85 -14.87
C LYS A 124 6.10 -11.15 -13.70
N GLN A 125 5.50 -10.13 -13.10
CA GLN A 125 4.52 -10.29 -12.03
C GLN A 125 3.30 -11.08 -12.53
N LEU A 126 2.75 -10.71 -13.69
CA LEU A 126 1.64 -11.43 -14.31
C LEU A 126 2.01 -12.90 -14.56
N GLY A 127 3.23 -13.19 -15.00
CA GLY A 127 3.75 -14.55 -15.21
C GLY A 127 3.97 -15.36 -13.92
N ASN A 128 4.21 -14.67 -12.79
CA ASN A 128 4.34 -15.29 -11.48
C ASN A 128 2.98 -15.61 -10.87
N GLU A 129 2.01 -14.70 -11.01
CA GLU A 129 0.65 -14.87 -10.51
C GLU A 129 -0.18 -15.81 -11.40
N TYR A 130 0.06 -15.76 -12.71
CA TYR A 130 -0.68 -16.51 -13.73
C TYR A 130 0.25 -17.18 -14.72
N HIS A 131 -0.09 -18.39 -15.14
CA HIS A 131 0.70 -19.08 -16.15
C HIS A 131 0.63 -18.31 -17.48
N VAL A 132 1.79 -18.00 -18.07
CA VAL A 132 1.91 -17.20 -19.31
C VAL A 132 1.05 -17.74 -20.46
N SER A 133 0.81 -19.05 -20.51
CA SER A 133 -0.07 -19.67 -21.52
C SER A 133 -1.51 -19.17 -21.44
N ILE A 134 -2.06 -18.90 -20.26
CA ILE A 134 -3.43 -18.39 -20.12
C ILE A 134 -3.52 -16.99 -20.74
N SER A 135 -2.52 -16.14 -20.47
CA SER A 135 -2.46 -14.79 -21.06
C SER A 135 -2.32 -14.84 -22.58
N LEU A 136 -1.50 -15.74 -23.12
CA LEU A 136 -1.34 -15.92 -24.58
C LEU A 136 -2.62 -16.45 -25.25
N LEU A 137 -3.25 -17.46 -24.66
CA LEU A 137 -4.52 -18.02 -25.16
C LEU A 137 -5.65 -16.98 -25.06
N GLY A 138 -5.67 -16.21 -23.98
CA GLY A 138 -6.57 -15.08 -23.78
C GLY A 138 -6.43 -14.04 -24.87
N LEU A 139 -5.20 -13.58 -25.12
CA LEU A 139 -4.91 -12.61 -26.17
C LEU A 139 -5.30 -13.13 -27.56
N LEU A 140 -4.96 -14.38 -27.88
CA LEU A 140 -5.32 -14.98 -29.17
C LEU A 140 -6.84 -15.04 -29.35
N GLY A 141 -7.58 -15.40 -28.31
CA GLY A 141 -9.04 -15.39 -28.34
C GLY A 141 -9.66 -13.99 -28.50
N ILE A 142 -9.06 -12.97 -27.88
CA ILE A 142 -9.44 -11.56 -28.11
C ILE A 142 -9.16 -11.14 -29.56
N VAL A 143 -8.02 -11.56 -30.14
CA VAL A 143 -7.70 -11.29 -31.54
C VAL A 143 -8.72 -11.96 -32.46
N LEU A 144 -9.06 -13.23 -32.23
CA LEU A 144 -10.11 -13.92 -32.98
C LEU A 144 -11.47 -13.23 -32.84
N LEU A 145 -11.83 -12.78 -31.63
CA LEU A 145 -13.03 -11.98 -31.41
C LEU A 145 -12.98 -10.67 -32.20
N SER A 146 -11.82 -10.01 -32.26
CA SER A 146 -11.64 -8.76 -32.99
C SER A 146 -11.77 -8.94 -34.52
N ILE A 147 -11.46 -10.14 -35.03
CA ILE A 147 -11.68 -10.46 -36.45
C ILE A 147 -13.16 -10.75 -36.71
N LYS A 148 -13.80 -11.58 -35.87
CA LYS A 148 -15.21 -12.01 -36.06
C LYS A 148 -16.23 -10.92 -35.68
N ALA A 149 -15.93 -10.15 -34.65
CA ALA A 149 -16.79 -9.14 -34.04
C ALA A 149 -15.91 -7.96 -33.53
N PRO A 150 -15.40 -7.11 -34.45
CA PRO A 150 -14.37 -6.11 -34.15
C PRO A 150 -14.74 -5.18 -33.00
N LEU A 151 -16.00 -4.75 -32.91
CA LEU A 151 -16.47 -3.93 -31.80
C LEU A 151 -16.27 -4.63 -30.44
N LEU A 152 -16.66 -5.90 -30.32
CA LEU A 152 -16.54 -6.64 -29.05
C LEU A 152 -15.07 -6.94 -28.71
N GLY A 153 -14.27 -7.29 -29.72
CA GLY A 153 -12.84 -7.52 -29.56
C GLY A 153 -12.08 -6.29 -29.06
N VAL A 154 -12.32 -5.13 -29.69
CA VAL A 154 -11.70 -3.85 -29.28
C VAL A 154 -12.17 -3.42 -27.89
N LEU A 155 -13.47 -3.57 -27.59
CA LEU A 155 -14.00 -3.27 -26.25
C LEU A 155 -13.32 -4.13 -25.18
N LEU A 156 -13.28 -5.45 -25.38
CA LEU A 156 -12.69 -6.38 -24.42
C LEU A 156 -11.19 -6.13 -24.21
N PHE A 157 -10.45 -5.89 -25.30
CA PHE A 157 -9.03 -5.55 -25.21
C PHE A 157 -8.81 -4.23 -24.46
N GLY A 158 -9.54 -3.18 -24.83
CA GLY A 158 -9.34 -1.86 -24.25
C GLY A 158 -9.77 -1.78 -22.79
N LEU A 159 -10.78 -2.54 -22.35
CA LEU A 159 -11.12 -2.67 -20.93
C LEU A 159 -9.94 -3.19 -20.11
N GLY A 160 -9.32 -4.28 -20.55
CA GLY A 160 -8.13 -4.83 -19.88
C GLY A 160 -6.92 -3.90 -19.95
N ALA A 161 -6.64 -3.35 -21.12
CA ALA A 161 -5.46 -2.51 -21.35
C ALA A 161 -5.53 -1.15 -20.64
N THR A 162 -6.69 -0.47 -20.67
CA THR A 162 -6.85 0.82 -19.99
C THR A 162 -6.76 0.70 -18.48
N ASN A 163 -7.34 -0.36 -17.90
CA ASN A 163 -7.20 -0.68 -16.48
C ASN A 163 -5.71 -0.87 -16.11
N TRP A 164 -5.00 -1.72 -16.86
CA TRP A 164 -3.58 -1.98 -16.60
C TRP A 164 -2.76 -0.69 -16.68
N LEU A 165 -2.96 0.11 -17.72
CA LEU A 165 -2.25 1.38 -17.89
C LEU A 165 -2.56 2.37 -16.75
N PHE A 166 -3.80 2.42 -16.29
CA PHE A 166 -4.20 3.31 -15.20
C PHE A 166 -3.50 2.94 -13.87
N PHE A 167 -3.42 1.65 -13.57
CA PHE A 167 -2.77 1.17 -12.36
C PHE A 167 -1.32 0.74 -12.56
N LYS A 168 -0.67 1.23 -13.62
CA LYS A 168 0.74 0.91 -13.86
C LYS A 168 1.60 1.39 -12.69
N GLY A 169 2.41 0.49 -12.13
CA GLY A 169 3.22 0.77 -10.95
C GLY A 169 2.45 0.77 -9.62
N TRP A 170 1.14 0.50 -9.63
CA TRP A 170 0.34 0.26 -8.44
C TRP A 170 0.40 -1.23 -8.08
N GLN A 171 0.66 -1.56 -6.83
CA GLN A 171 0.55 -2.92 -6.28
C GLN A 171 -0.39 -2.89 -5.07
N PRO A 172 -1.19 -3.95 -4.81
CA PRO A 172 -1.08 -5.31 -5.37
C PRO A 172 -1.92 -5.65 -6.61
N ASP A 173 -3.03 -4.96 -6.90
CA ASP A 173 -4.08 -5.52 -7.80
C ASP A 173 -4.40 -4.73 -9.09
N PRO A 174 -3.43 -4.23 -9.88
CA PRO A 174 -3.71 -3.47 -11.09
C PRO A 174 -4.28 -4.34 -12.23
N TRP A 175 -4.34 -5.68 -12.08
CA TRP A 175 -4.55 -6.63 -13.19
C TRP A 175 -5.97 -7.18 -13.32
N GLN A 176 -6.86 -6.97 -12.34
CA GLN A 176 -8.11 -7.75 -12.24
C GLN A 176 -8.99 -7.66 -13.51
N PRO A 177 -9.35 -6.46 -14.04
CA PRO A 177 -10.05 -6.36 -15.33
C PRO A 177 -9.30 -6.95 -16.54
N LEU A 178 -7.96 -6.85 -16.57
CA LEU A 178 -7.15 -7.45 -17.63
C LEU A 178 -7.29 -8.98 -17.61
N LEU A 179 -7.21 -9.58 -16.42
CA LEU A 179 -7.34 -11.02 -16.24
C LEU A 179 -8.72 -11.53 -16.63
N VAL A 180 -9.78 -10.81 -16.24
CA VAL A 180 -11.15 -11.13 -16.68
C VAL A 180 -11.25 -11.06 -18.21
N SER A 181 -10.65 -10.05 -18.82
CA SER A 181 -10.64 -9.91 -20.28
C SER A 181 -9.90 -11.07 -20.97
N LEU A 182 -8.74 -11.46 -20.44
CA LEU A 182 -7.96 -12.59 -20.92
C LEU A 182 -8.72 -13.92 -20.75
N ALA A 183 -9.39 -14.13 -19.62
CA ALA A 183 -10.18 -15.33 -19.38
C ALA A 183 -11.38 -15.47 -20.35
N ILE A 184 -12.08 -14.36 -20.62
CA ILE A 184 -13.13 -14.30 -21.65
C ILE A 184 -12.52 -14.62 -23.02
N GLY A 185 -11.38 -14.01 -23.34
CA GLY A 185 -10.60 -14.32 -24.54
C GLY A 185 -10.32 -15.82 -24.67
N THR A 186 -9.76 -16.44 -23.63
CA THR A 186 -9.44 -17.86 -23.63
C THR A 186 -10.68 -18.68 -23.95
N THR A 187 -11.81 -18.38 -23.30
CA THR A 187 -13.09 -19.05 -23.53
C THR A 187 -13.55 -18.96 -24.99
N ILE A 188 -13.42 -17.78 -25.62
CA ILE A 188 -13.78 -17.56 -27.03
C ILE A 188 -12.91 -18.38 -27.97
N LEU A 189 -11.60 -18.45 -27.68
CA LEU A 189 -10.67 -19.30 -28.42
C LEU A 189 -11.10 -20.76 -28.31
N LEU A 190 -11.38 -21.24 -27.09
CA LEU A 190 -11.79 -22.63 -26.86
C LEU A 190 -13.06 -22.96 -27.63
N PHE A 191 -14.07 -22.11 -27.54
CA PHE A 191 -15.33 -22.30 -28.26
C PHE A 191 -15.14 -22.32 -29.78
N SER A 192 -14.32 -21.40 -30.32
CA SER A 192 -14.01 -21.36 -31.76
C SER A 192 -13.29 -22.63 -32.22
N VAL A 193 -12.36 -23.17 -31.41
CA VAL A 193 -11.70 -24.45 -31.69
C VAL A 193 -12.70 -25.60 -31.65
N MET A 194 -13.59 -25.64 -30.65
CA MET A 194 -14.64 -26.68 -30.56
C MET A 194 -15.58 -26.64 -31.75
N GLU A 195 -15.97 -25.47 -32.24
CA GLU A 195 -16.85 -25.35 -33.41
C GLU A 195 -16.20 -25.91 -34.69
N VAL A 196 -14.89 -25.70 -34.86
CA VAL A 196 -14.11 -26.25 -35.98
C VAL A 196 -13.93 -27.76 -35.81
N CYS A 197 -13.56 -28.23 -34.63
CA CYS A 197 -13.32 -29.65 -34.34
C CYS A 197 -14.59 -30.50 -34.28
N GLY A 198 -15.72 -29.94 -33.81
CA GLY A 198 -17.00 -30.62 -33.68
C GLY A 198 -17.63 -31.02 -35.02
N LYS A 199 -17.14 -30.44 -36.12
CA LYS A 199 -17.47 -30.88 -37.48
C LYS A 199 -16.72 -32.17 -37.90
N GLN A 200 -15.81 -32.70 -37.08
CA GLN A 200 -15.07 -33.95 -37.33
C GLN A 200 -15.25 -34.98 -36.20
N ARG A 201 -15.45 -36.26 -36.57
CA ARG A 201 -15.70 -37.43 -35.70
C ARG A 201 -14.61 -37.75 -34.63
N GLN A 202 -13.59 -36.91 -34.44
CA GLN A 202 -12.54 -37.07 -33.42
C GLN A 202 -12.87 -36.46 -32.04
N VAL A 203 -14.16 -36.26 -31.75
CA VAL A 203 -14.70 -35.61 -30.55
C VAL A 203 -14.14 -36.20 -29.24
N LEU A 204 -13.91 -37.52 -29.17
CA LEU A 204 -13.47 -38.19 -27.94
C LEU A 204 -12.02 -37.84 -27.52
N LYS A 205 -11.07 -37.81 -28.46
CA LYS A 205 -9.65 -37.48 -28.15
C LYS A 205 -9.50 -36.04 -27.68
N HIS A 206 -10.30 -35.14 -28.24
CA HIS A 206 -10.29 -33.72 -27.89
C HIS A 206 -11.04 -33.46 -26.58
N ALA A 207 -12.17 -34.13 -26.33
CA ALA A 207 -12.86 -34.07 -25.04
C ALA A 207 -11.95 -34.51 -23.88
N ILE A 208 -11.10 -35.52 -24.10
CA ILE A 208 -10.09 -35.96 -23.12
C ILE A 208 -9.04 -34.87 -22.89
N ALA A 209 -8.47 -34.28 -23.94
CA ALA A 209 -7.48 -33.21 -23.80
C ALA A 209 -8.05 -31.96 -23.08
N TRP A 210 -9.31 -31.61 -23.35
CA TRP A 210 -10.00 -30.52 -22.67
C TRP A 210 -10.41 -30.84 -21.24
N GLY A 211 -10.82 -32.09 -20.97
CA GLY A 211 -11.03 -32.58 -19.60
C GLY A 211 -9.75 -32.46 -18.78
N VAL A 212 -8.60 -32.80 -19.37
CA VAL A 212 -7.29 -32.61 -18.74
C VAL A 212 -6.99 -31.13 -18.50
N LEU A 213 -7.25 -30.24 -19.46
CA LEU A 213 -7.02 -28.80 -19.28
C LEU A 213 -7.94 -28.18 -18.22
N LEU A 214 -9.23 -28.53 -18.21
CA LEU A 214 -10.20 -28.10 -17.19
C LEU A 214 -9.88 -28.66 -15.81
N ILE A 215 -9.37 -29.89 -15.74
CA ILE A 215 -8.84 -30.45 -14.50
C ILE A 215 -7.57 -29.69 -14.10
N PHE A 216 -6.68 -29.32 -15.02
CA PHE A 216 -5.47 -28.58 -14.68
C PHE A 216 -5.77 -27.16 -14.19
N THR A 217 -6.64 -26.43 -14.88
CA THR A 217 -7.09 -25.09 -14.47
C THR A 217 -7.99 -25.15 -13.24
N GLY A 218 -8.83 -26.17 -13.12
CA GLY A 218 -9.68 -26.45 -11.97
C GLY A 218 -8.90 -26.85 -10.73
N VAL A 219 -7.90 -27.73 -10.84
CA VAL A 219 -7.00 -28.16 -9.74
C VAL A 219 -6.10 -27.02 -9.31
N ARG A 220 -5.60 -26.18 -10.22
CA ARG A 220 -4.83 -24.99 -9.84
C ARG A 220 -5.72 -23.89 -9.26
N GLY A 221 -6.92 -23.69 -9.81
CA GLY A 221 -7.95 -22.83 -9.22
C GLY A 221 -8.34 -23.31 -7.82
N PHE A 222 -8.48 -24.63 -7.65
CA PHE A 222 -8.75 -25.26 -6.37
C PHE A 222 -7.54 -25.18 -5.42
N SER A 223 -6.29 -25.31 -5.89
CA SER A 223 -5.10 -25.11 -5.05
C SER A 223 -4.95 -23.66 -4.61
N LEU A 224 -5.36 -22.70 -5.47
CA LEU A 224 -5.46 -21.30 -5.09
C LEU A 224 -6.58 -21.08 -4.08
N LEU A 225 -7.70 -21.82 -4.18
CA LEU A 225 -8.81 -21.81 -3.21
C LEU A 225 -8.47 -22.53 -1.89
N THR A 226 -7.61 -23.56 -1.87
CA THR A 226 -7.14 -24.18 -0.61
C THR A 226 -6.15 -23.26 0.10
N GLN A 227 -5.34 -22.50 -0.64
CA GLN A 227 -4.64 -21.33 -0.08
C GLN A 227 -5.59 -20.20 0.35
N LYS A 228 -6.90 -20.28 0.08
CA LYS A 228 -7.94 -19.39 0.61
C LYS A 228 -8.72 -19.97 1.79
N ALA A 229 -8.62 -21.26 2.14
CA ALA A 229 -9.14 -21.75 3.43
C ALA A 229 -8.51 -20.96 4.60
N GLN A 230 -7.27 -20.54 4.37
CA GLN A 230 -6.46 -19.63 5.15
C GLN A 230 -6.98 -18.17 5.22
N LEU A 231 -7.74 -17.69 4.22
CA LEU A 231 -8.43 -16.39 4.31
C LEU A 231 -9.54 -16.40 5.38
N SER A 232 -10.10 -17.58 5.68
CA SER A 232 -11.08 -17.71 6.77
C SER A 232 -10.44 -17.47 8.14
N GLU A 233 -9.16 -17.81 8.31
CA GLU A 233 -8.39 -17.54 9.54
C GLU A 233 -8.10 -16.04 9.73
N MET A 234 -8.13 -15.23 8.65
CA MET A 234 -7.99 -13.77 8.79
C MET A 234 -9.15 -13.13 9.53
N LYS A 235 -10.35 -13.72 9.46
CA LYS A 235 -11.51 -13.23 10.23
C LYS A 235 -11.29 -13.34 11.73
N THR A 236 -10.43 -14.27 12.16
CA THR A 236 -10.06 -14.49 13.55
C THR A 236 -8.74 -13.85 13.94
N ASN A 237 -7.97 -13.31 12.98
CA ASN A 237 -6.72 -12.63 13.28
C ASN A 237 -7.02 -11.29 13.97
N ARG A 238 -6.68 -11.21 15.25
CA ARG A 238 -6.87 -10.03 16.09
C ARG A 238 -5.58 -9.31 16.40
N LEU A 239 -4.46 -9.68 15.77
CA LEU A 239 -3.15 -9.21 16.19
C LEU A 239 -3.00 -7.69 16.14
N ALA A 240 -3.39 -7.07 15.03
CA ALA A 240 -3.35 -5.62 14.93
C ALA A 240 -4.18 -5.00 16.06
N THR A 241 -5.42 -5.50 16.23
CA THR A 241 -6.36 -5.08 17.29
C THR A 241 -5.78 -5.23 18.68
N GLU A 242 -5.18 -6.38 19.00
CA GLU A 242 -4.55 -6.69 20.29
C GLU A 242 -3.34 -5.79 20.54
N THR A 243 -2.51 -5.56 19.53
CA THR A 243 -1.34 -4.66 19.61
C THR A 243 -1.77 -3.23 19.92
N VAL A 244 -2.76 -2.70 19.20
CA VAL A 244 -3.27 -1.35 19.45
C VAL A 244 -3.99 -1.28 20.80
N THR A 245 -4.76 -2.31 21.16
CA THR A 245 -5.44 -2.38 22.47
C THR A 245 -4.43 -2.35 23.62
N ALA A 246 -3.35 -3.15 23.54
CA ALA A 246 -2.28 -3.14 24.54
C ALA A 246 -1.58 -1.77 24.63
N SER A 247 -1.35 -1.13 23.48
CA SER A 247 -0.77 0.22 23.40
C SER A 247 -1.62 1.26 24.12
N LEU A 248 -2.94 1.23 23.87
CA LEU A 248 -3.89 2.14 24.49
C LEU A 248 -4.13 1.82 25.97
N ALA A 249 -4.15 0.55 26.36
CA ALA A 249 -4.40 0.12 27.74
C ALA A 249 -3.35 0.65 28.72
N GLY A 250 -2.08 0.76 28.29
CA GLY A 250 -0.99 1.25 29.13
C GLY A 250 -0.96 2.76 29.39
N LEU A 251 -1.88 3.54 28.81
CA LEU A 251 -1.83 5.01 28.87
C LEU A 251 -2.55 5.60 30.10
N PRO A 252 -2.05 6.67 30.73
CA PRO A 252 -2.78 7.39 31.78
C PRO A 252 -4.15 7.90 31.31
N GLN A 253 -5.07 8.05 32.26
CA GLN A 253 -6.43 8.54 31.96
C GLN A 253 -6.40 9.97 31.41
N GLY A 254 -7.21 10.25 30.38
CA GLY A 254 -7.32 11.59 29.80
C GLY A 254 -6.14 12.02 28.91
N SER A 255 -5.25 11.09 28.57
CA SER A 255 -4.09 11.38 27.72
C SER A 255 -4.48 11.67 26.27
N GLY A 256 -3.69 12.50 25.60
CA GLY A 256 -3.73 12.66 24.14
C GLY A 256 -2.85 11.63 23.45
N VAL A 257 -3.26 11.13 22.29
CA VAL A 257 -2.51 10.14 21.51
C VAL A 257 -2.52 10.53 20.04
N ILE A 258 -1.36 10.90 19.51
CA ILE A 258 -1.16 11.20 18.09
C ILE A 258 -0.78 9.92 17.36
N LEU A 259 -1.59 9.49 16.41
CA LEU A 259 -1.44 8.24 15.65
C LEU A 259 -1.38 8.52 14.15
N GLU A 260 -0.64 7.69 13.41
CA GLU A 260 -0.60 7.68 11.94
C GLU A 260 -1.00 6.29 11.42
N GLN A 261 -0.20 5.28 11.71
CA GLN A 261 -0.37 3.92 11.19
C GLN A 261 -1.50 3.19 11.93
N SER A 262 -1.57 3.35 13.25
CA SER A 262 -2.60 2.71 14.09
C SER A 262 -3.93 3.47 14.13
N TRP A 263 -4.05 4.61 13.43
CA TRP A 263 -5.19 5.53 13.56
C TRP A 263 -6.56 4.87 13.34
N PHE A 264 -6.75 4.22 12.19
CA PHE A 264 -8.06 3.65 11.83
C PHE A 264 -8.51 2.58 12.82
N LEU A 265 -7.56 1.78 13.30
CA LEU A 265 -7.83 0.70 14.24
C LEU A 265 -8.11 1.24 15.65
N ALA A 266 -7.30 2.19 16.13
CA ALA A 266 -7.52 2.83 17.43
C ALA A 266 -8.87 3.56 17.46
N LEU A 267 -9.22 4.25 16.39
CA LEU A 267 -10.51 4.93 16.25
C LEU A 267 -11.68 3.93 16.23
N TYR A 268 -11.54 2.81 15.53
CA TYR A 268 -12.55 1.75 15.55
C TYR A 268 -12.72 1.17 16.97
N LEU A 269 -11.62 0.83 17.64
CA LEU A 269 -11.62 0.33 19.02
C LEU A 269 -12.31 1.31 19.98
N GLN A 270 -12.02 2.61 19.86
CA GLN A 270 -12.63 3.62 20.72
C GLN A 270 -14.09 3.90 20.37
N ALA A 271 -14.39 4.18 19.10
CA ALA A 271 -15.70 4.68 18.69
C ALA A 271 -16.75 3.58 18.48
N VAL A 272 -16.33 2.35 18.20
CA VAL A 272 -17.22 1.20 17.97
C VAL A 272 -17.19 0.24 19.15
N GLU A 273 -16.00 -0.11 19.66
CA GLU A 273 -15.87 -1.10 20.74
C GLU A 273 -15.83 -0.47 22.15
N GLY A 274 -15.76 0.86 22.26
CA GLY A 274 -15.73 1.56 23.55
C GLY A 274 -14.44 1.34 24.34
N VAL A 275 -13.35 0.98 23.68
CA VAL A 275 -12.03 0.81 24.31
C VAL A 275 -11.43 2.19 24.60
N ARG A 276 -11.13 2.45 25.88
CA ARG A 276 -10.47 3.70 26.33
C ARG A 276 -11.15 4.98 25.79
N PRO A 277 -12.45 5.20 26.08
CA PRO A 277 -13.17 6.39 25.64
C PRO A 277 -12.67 7.68 26.33
N ASP A 278 -11.84 7.53 27.37
CA ASP A 278 -11.19 8.61 28.09
C ASP A 278 -9.98 9.21 27.35
N LEU A 279 -9.46 8.54 26.33
CA LEU A 279 -8.31 9.03 25.55
C LEU A 279 -8.74 9.99 24.45
N THR A 280 -7.92 11.01 24.18
CA THR A 280 -8.10 11.88 23.01
C THR A 280 -7.23 11.39 21.86
N LEU A 281 -7.84 10.72 20.86
CA LEU A 281 -7.12 10.27 19.68
C LEU A 281 -7.00 11.40 18.66
N LEU A 282 -5.79 11.62 18.14
CA LEU A 282 -5.46 12.63 17.14
C LEU A 282 -4.81 11.98 15.92
N TYR A 283 -5.27 12.33 14.71
CA TYR A 283 -4.68 11.82 13.48
C TYR A 283 -3.51 12.71 13.06
N LEU A 284 -2.31 12.16 12.93
CA LEU A 284 -1.12 12.95 12.64
C LEU A 284 -1.25 13.82 11.36
N PRO A 285 -1.79 13.31 10.23
CA PRO A 285 -2.03 14.14 9.05
C PRO A 285 -2.98 15.32 9.28
N GLN A 286 -3.90 15.27 10.25
CA GLN A 286 -4.73 16.45 10.61
C GLN A 286 -3.89 17.59 11.21
N LEU A 287 -2.79 17.25 11.87
CA LEU A 287 -1.87 18.22 12.46
C LEU A 287 -0.85 18.71 11.42
N LEU A 288 -0.31 17.80 10.58
CA LEU A 288 0.70 18.16 9.59
C LEU A 288 0.11 18.83 8.34
N TYR A 289 -1.14 18.57 7.99
CA TYR A 289 -1.77 19.07 6.77
C TYR A 289 -3.22 19.56 7.00
N PRO A 290 -3.43 20.52 7.92
CA PRO A 290 -4.77 20.96 8.34
C PRO A 290 -5.64 21.56 7.22
N GLU A 291 -5.06 21.86 6.05
CA GLU A 291 -5.77 22.28 4.84
C GLU A 291 -6.51 21.13 4.13
N PHE A 292 -6.06 19.89 4.25
CA PHE A 292 -6.66 18.73 3.58
C PHE A 292 -7.52 17.85 4.48
N PHE A 293 -7.48 18.08 5.79
CA PHE A 293 -8.15 17.23 6.78
C PHE A 293 -9.17 18.00 7.61
N SER A 294 -9.97 17.24 8.36
CA SER A 294 -10.89 17.79 9.34
C SER A 294 -10.16 18.58 10.41
N LYS A 295 -10.85 19.60 10.90
CA LYS A 295 -10.38 20.49 11.96
C LYS A 295 -10.25 19.69 13.26
N VAL A 296 -9.20 19.94 14.03
CA VAL A 296 -9.06 19.42 15.39
C VAL A 296 -9.46 20.55 16.32
N ASP A 297 -10.56 20.36 17.05
CA ASP A 297 -11.06 21.28 18.09
C ASP A 297 -10.96 20.57 19.44
N LEU A 298 -10.04 21.02 20.29
CA LEU A 298 -9.86 20.49 21.64
C LEU A 298 -10.18 21.57 22.65
N VAL A 299 -10.92 21.20 23.69
CA VAL A 299 -11.25 22.09 24.81
C VAL A 299 -10.94 21.37 26.10
N SER A 300 -10.07 21.95 26.92
CA SER A 300 -9.72 21.40 28.24
C SER A 300 -9.41 22.52 29.21
N ARG A 301 -10.09 22.53 30.36
CA ARG A 301 -9.86 23.48 31.48
C ARG A 301 -9.80 24.96 31.06
N GLY A 302 -10.62 25.36 30.08
CA GLY A 302 -10.67 26.74 29.57
C GLY A 302 -9.65 27.05 28.46
N GLU A 303 -8.69 26.16 28.19
CA GLU A 303 -7.86 26.25 27.00
C GLU A 303 -8.62 25.70 25.79
N LYS A 304 -8.40 26.33 24.63
CA LYS A 304 -8.95 25.88 23.34
C LYS A 304 -7.82 25.73 22.33
N PHE A 305 -7.77 24.59 21.66
CA PHE A 305 -6.88 24.36 20.51
C PHE A 305 -7.72 24.19 19.24
N LEU A 306 -7.36 24.92 18.19
CA LEU A 306 -8.00 24.87 16.88
C LEU A 306 -6.93 24.69 15.81
N SER A 307 -6.89 23.55 15.12
CA SER A 307 -5.86 23.32 14.09
C SER A 307 -5.94 24.28 12.89
N GLU A 308 -7.12 24.88 12.65
CA GLU A 308 -7.33 25.81 11.54
C GLU A 308 -6.55 27.11 11.62
N THR A 309 -6.22 27.58 12.83
CA THR A 309 -5.47 28.83 12.99
C THR A 309 -4.07 28.75 12.37
N PHE A 310 -3.63 27.54 12.01
CA PHE A 310 -2.34 27.27 11.41
C PHE A 310 -2.41 27.04 9.89
N ARG A 311 -3.59 27.11 9.25
CA ARG A 311 -3.70 26.92 7.79
C ARG A 311 -2.81 27.93 7.05
N ARG A 312 -1.96 27.41 6.16
CA ARG A 312 -1.17 28.22 5.24
C ARG A 312 -1.97 28.41 3.95
N GLU A 313 -1.91 29.60 3.37
CA GLU A 313 -2.47 29.86 2.03
C GLU A 313 -1.65 29.22 0.89
N THR A 314 -0.55 28.54 1.22
CA THR A 314 0.37 27.98 0.22
C THR A 314 -0.23 26.75 -0.46
N GLN A 315 -0.19 26.72 -1.80
CA GLN A 315 -0.62 25.56 -2.61
C GLN A 315 0.31 24.34 -2.50
N VAL A 316 1.49 24.48 -1.88
CA VAL A 316 2.46 23.41 -1.73
C VAL A 316 2.25 22.72 -0.39
N ALA A 317 2.03 21.42 -0.45
CA ALA A 317 1.82 20.56 0.71
C ALA A 317 3.14 20.33 1.47
N THR A 318 3.50 21.32 2.27
CA THR A 318 4.60 21.20 3.22
C THR A 318 4.02 20.87 4.58
N ALA A 319 4.61 19.89 5.28
CA ALA A 319 4.18 19.54 6.62
C ALA A 319 4.24 20.77 7.54
N ASN A 320 3.15 21.03 8.25
CA ASN A 320 2.98 22.18 9.11
C ASN A 320 3.17 21.81 10.57
N PHE A 321 4.40 21.94 11.04
CA PHE A 321 4.75 21.67 12.43
C PHE A 321 4.16 22.66 13.43
N SER A 322 3.60 23.80 12.99
CA SER A 322 3.04 24.81 13.89
C SER A 322 1.81 24.28 14.64
N ALA A 323 0.92 23.57 13.95
CA ALA A 323 -0.24 22.95 14.56
C ALA A 323 0.15 21.81 15.52
N LEU A 324 1.17 21.03 15.17
CA LEU A 324 1.73 20.02 16.07
C LEU A 324 2.30 20.68 17.34
N GLY A 325 3.14 21.72 17.20
CA GLY A 325 3.71 22.43 18.35
C GLY A 325 2.65 23.06 19.25
N ALA A 326 1.61 23.65 18.68
CA ALA A 326 0.49 24.20 19.44
C ALA A 326 -0.35 23.11 20.13
N CYS A 327 -0.50 21.93 19.51
CA CYS A 327 -1.13 20.78 20.14
C CYS A 327 -0.30 20.31 21.35
N VAL A 328 1.02 20.22 21.21
CA VAL A 328 1.92 19.89 22.33
C VAL A 328 1.78 20.90 23.47
N ALA A 329 1.76 22.20 23.15
CA ALA A 329 1.57 23.25 24.14
C ALA A 329 0.20 23.14 24.85
N PHE A 330 -0.87 22.79 24.13
CA PHE A 330 -2.20 22.58 24.69
C PHE A 330 -2.22 21.45 25.73
N PHE A 331 -1.67 20.28 25.40
CA PHE A 331 -1.61 19.14 26.33
C PHE A 331 -0.71 19.43 27.55
N SER A 332 0.41 20.11 27.33
CA SER A 332 1.30 20.55 28.41
C SER A 332 0.60 21.48 29.42
N LYS A 333 -0.14 22.48 28.94
CA LYS A 333 -0.91 23.40 29.81
C LYS A 333 -2.07 22.73 30.55
N SER A 334 -2.75 21.78 29.91
CA SER A 334 -3.90 21.09 30.50
C SER A 334 -3.52 20.03 31.53
N LEU A 335 -2.22 19.84 31.79
CA LEU A 335 -1.66 18.81 32.69
C LEU A 335 -2.06 17.39 32.28
N THR A 336 -2.21 17.17 30.97
CA THR A 336 -2.49 15.86 30.38
C THR A 336 -1.28 15.39 29.59
N THR A 337 -0.91 14.13 29.77
CA THR A 337 0.20 13.54 29.03
C THR A 337 -0.15 13.40 27.55
N LEU A 338 0.81 13.68 26.67
CA LEU A 338 0.67 13.52 25.23
C LEU A 338 1.61 12.42 24.74
N PHE A 339 1.05 11.46 24.02
CA PHE A 339 1.77 10.35 23.40
C PHE A 339 1.75 10.49 21.88
N VAL A 340 2.79 10.01 21.23
CA VAL A 340 2.95 10.02 19.77
C VAL A 340 3.37 8.63 19.30
N GLU A 341 2.73 8.13 18.25
CA GLU A 341 3.17 6.93 17.56
C GLU A 341 4.56 7.18 16.94
N PRO A 342 5.55 6.29 17.17
CA PRO A 342 6.87 6.42 16.57
C PRO A 342 6.76 6.39 15.03
N VAL A 343 7.12 7.48 14.39
CA VAL A 343 7.08 7.62 12.92
C VAL A 343 8.34 8.34 12.46
N ALA A 344 8.94 7.86 11.37
CA ALA A 344 10.23 8.35 10.90
C ALA A 344 10.26 9.87 10.64
N SER A 345 9.12 10.44 10.24
CA SER A 345 8.97 11.88 9.99
C SER A 345 9.00 12.74 11.27
N LEU A 346 8.70 12.17 12.43
CA LEU A 346 8.64 12.88 13.72
C LEU A 346 9.72 12.49 14.71
N ASN A 347 10.26 11.28 14.62
CA ASN A 347 11.28 10.79 15.54
C ASN A 347 12.44 11.79 15.67
N GLY A 348 12.99 12.25 14.54
CA GLY A 348 14.12 13.16 14.49
C GLY A 348 13.85 14.50 15.20
N PRO A 349 12.78 15.22 14.80
CA PRO A 349 12.37 16.47 15.45
C PRO A 349 11.99 16.33 16.94
N LEU A 350 11.41 15.20 17.35
CA LEU A 350 10.88 15.02 18.71
C LEU A 350 11.84 14.32 19.68
N ARG A 351 12.97 13.77 19.22
CA ARG A 351 13.86 12.92 20.04
C ARG A 351 14.30 13.54 21.38
N ASN A 352 14.52 14.86 21.41
CA ASN A 352 15.00 15.56 22.62
C ASN A 352 13.87 15.87 23.62
N VAL A 353 12.62 15.69 23.23
CA VAL A 353 11.44 16.04 24.04
C VAL A 353 10.51 14.84 24.21
N THR A 354 10.97 13.64 23.88
CA THR A 354 10.18 12.41 23.98
C THR A 354 10.92 11.31 24.70
N THR A 355 10.17 10.36 25.25
CA THR A 355 10.68 9.13 25.85
C THR A 355 9.79 7.96 25.44
N LEU A 356 10.39 6.91 24.90
CA LEU A 356 9.66 5.68 24.55
C LEU A 356 9.17 4.97 25.81
N ARG A 357 7.89 4.56 25.82
CA ARG A 357 7.25 3.85 26.93
C ARG A 357 6.97 2.38 26.60
N ALA A 358 6.58 1.60 27.61
CA ALA A 358 6.19 0.20 27.48
C ALA A 358 5.02 -0.03 26.50
N SER A 359 4.16 0.97 26.31
CA SER A 359 3.10 0.97 25.29
C SER A 359 3.62 1.07 23.84
N SER A 360 4.95 1.18 23.66
CA SER A 360 5.66 1.53 22.42
C SER A 360 5.16 2.81 21.74
N LEU A 361 4.65 3.73 22.56
CA LEU A 361 4.38 5.11 22.17
C LEU A 361 5.44 6.03 22.79
N LEU A 362 5.73 7.14 22.11
CA LEU A 362 6.61 8.19 22.59
C LEU A 362 5.82 9.14 23.48
N GLU A 363 6.12 9.19 24.77
CA GLU A 363 5.60 10.22 25.65
C GLU A 363 6.36 11.53 25.44
N ILE A 364 5.66 12.65 25.28
CA ILE A 364 6.28 13.98 25.24
C ILE A 364 6.54 14.44 26.67
N VAL A 365 7.82 14.55 27.05
CA VAL A 365 8.26 14.96 28.39
C VAL A 365 8.74 16.41 28.37
N GLY A 366 8.24 17.24 29.31
CA GLY A 366 8.80 18.56 29.57
C GLY A 366 10.10 18.41 30.37
N GLU A 367 11.23 18.86 29.80
CA GLU A 367 12.59 18.86 30.36
C GLU A 367 12.84 18.01 31.63
N LYS A 368 13.28 16.75 31.45
CA LYS A 368 14.17 15.96 32.34
C LYS A 368 14.43 14.58 31.71
N HIS A 369 15.69 14.22 31.52
CA HIS A 369 16.09 12.94 30.90
C HIS A 369 16.42 11.88 31.96
N GLU A 370 15.60 10.83 32.03
CA GLU A 370 16.06 9.46 32.27
C GLU A 370 16.05 8.71 30.93
N PRO A 371 16.94 7.74 30.70
CA PRO A 371 17.00 7.01 29.43
C PRO A 371 15.69 6.23 29.18
N PRO A 372 15.24 6.10 27.92
CA PRO A 372 14.06 5.31 27.60
C PRO A 372 14.30 3.84 27.97
N LEU A 373 13.43 3.30 28.82
CA LEU A 373 13.34 1.87 29.12
C LEU A 373 12.32 1.25 28.16
N VAL A 374 12.81 0.44 27.22
CA VAL A 374 11.94 -0.47 26.45
C VAL A 374 11.65 -1.68 27.33
N ASP A 375 10.39 -1.83 27.74
CA ASP A 375 9.96 -2.86 28.69
C ASP A 375 9.75 -4.22 27.98
N PRO A 376 10.18 -5.36 28.54
CA PRO A 376 9.91 -6.72 28.05
C PRO A 376 8.46 -7.04 27.57
N PRO A 377 7.36 -6.47 28.12
CA PRO A 377 6.01 -6.69 27.60
C PRO A 377 5.78 -6.17 26.18
N TYR A 378 6.50 -5.13 25.73
CA TYR A 378 6.43 -4.70 24.33
C TYR A 378 7.00 -5.76 23.40
N PHE A 379 8.20 -6.26 23.72
CA PHE A 379 8.81 -7.37 23.00
C PHE A 379 7.95 -8.63 23.08
N GLY A 380 7.28 -8.88 24.20
CA GLY A 380 6.29 -9.95 24.34
C GLY A 380 5.06 -9.79 23.44
N ALA A 381 4.48 -8.59 23.34
CA ALA A 381 3.36 -8.33 22.44
C ALA A 381 3.77 -8.41 20.95
N LEU A 382 4.96 -7.91 20.64
CA LEU A 382 5.54 -8.00 19.30
C LEU A 382 5.86 -9.46 18.95
N SER A 383 6.44 -10.24 19.86
CA SER A 383 6.77 -11.65 19.66
C SER A 383 5.52 -12.52 19.56
N LEU A 384 4.51 -12.32 20.40
CA LEU A 384 3.19 -12.96 20.28
C LEU A 384 2.56 -12.66 18.92
N GLY A 385 2.78 -11.45 18.41
CA GLY A 385 2.40 -11.09 17.06
C GLY A 385 3.16 -11.85 15.99
N LEU A 386 4.48 -11.92 16.11
CA LEU A 386 5.33 -12.60 15.14
C LEU A 386 5.06 -14.11 15.09
N ASP A 387 4.78 -14.74 16.24
CA ASP A 387 4.39 -16.16 16.33
C ASP A 387 3.03 -16.42 15.66
N ALA A 388 2.10 -15.45 15.71
CA ALA A 388 0.80 -15.54 15.05
C ALA A 388 0.86 -15.33 13.52
N ILE A 389 1.99 -14.87 12.96
CA ILE A 389 2.18 -14.55 11.53
C ILE A 389 2.92 -15.67 10.78
N SER A 390 2.90 -16.91 11.28
CA SER A 390 3.43 -18.08 10.56
C SER A 390 2.68 -18.43 9.25
N HIS A 391 1.87 -17.50 8.72
CA HIS A 391 0.90 -17.74 7.68
C HIS A 391 1.19 -16.93 6.38
N PRO A 392 1.50 -17.57 5.23
CA PRO A 392 2.12 -16.93 4.04
C PRO A 392 1.37 -15.77 3.37
N ARG A 393 0.03 -15.72 3.49
CA ARG A 393 -0.81 -14.69 2.83
C ARG A 393 -1.47 -13.68 3.75
N LEU A 394 -1.35 -13.89 5.06
CA LEU A 394 -1.67 -12.89 6.09
C LEU A 394 -0.57 -11.83 6.22
N LYS A 395 0.54 -12.10 5.53
CA LYS A 395 1.85 -11.53 5.71
C LYS A 395 1.89 -10.06 5.30
N ASP A 396 1.49 -9.70 4.09
CA ASP A 396 1.89 -8.39 3.57
C ASP A 396 1.31 -7.23 4.39
N ASP A 397 -0.01 -7.10 4.58
CA ASP A 397 -0.55 -5.91 5.25
C ASP A 397 -0.30 -5.89 6.77
N ALA A 398 -0.44 -7.02 7.46
CA ALA A 398 -0.19 -7.11 8.90
C ALA A 398 1.31 -7.04 9.23
N MET A 399 2.19 -7.67 8.43
CA MET A 399 3.63 -7.48 8.56
C MET A 399 4.01 -6.07 8.17
N ASN A 400 3.46 -5.48 7.10
CA ASN A 400 3.75 -4.10 6.74
C ASN A 400 3.39 -3.16 7.90
N PHE A 401 2.25 -3.38 8.57
CA PHE A 401 1.87 -2.63 9.77
C PHE A 401 2.88 -2.80 10.91
N LEU A 402 3.19 -4.04 11.29
CA LEU A 402 4.12 -4.32 12.40
C LEU A 402 5.55 -3.90 12.08
N GLU A 403 5.98 -4.11 10.85
CA GLU A 403 7.29 -3.71 10.34
C GLU A 403 7.43 -2.19 10.30
N ALA A 404 6.42 -1.47 9.82
CA ALA A 404 6.43 -0.01 9.81
C ALA A 404 6.47 0.55 11.24
N ARG A 405 5.73 -0.06 12.18
CA ARG A 405 5.76 0.32 13.59
C ARG A 405 7.10 0.00 14.25
N ALA A 406 7.64 -1.20 14.02
CA ALA A 406 8.94 -1.61 14.54
C ALA A 406 10.08 -0.77 13.96
N THR A 407 9.98 -0.38 12.69
CA THR A 407 10.90 0.55 12.05
C THR A 407 10.82 1.93 12.68
N GLY A 408 9.62 2.43 12.97
CA GLY A 408 9.43 3.68 13.71
C GLY A 408 10.09 3.64 15.09
N VAL A 409 9.89 2.56 15.85
CA VAL A 409 10.50 2.36 17.17
C VAL A 409 12.03 2.25 17.08
N ALA A 410 12.54 1.43 16.16
CA ALA A 410 13.97 1.23 15.99
C ALA A 410 14.69 2.50 15.50
N ASP A 411 14.05 3.28 14.63
CA ASP A 411 14.58 4.58 14.19
C ASP A 411 14.68 5.57 15.35
N TYR A 412 13.67 5.64 16.22
CA TYR A 412 13.74 6.45 17.44
C TYR A 412 14.88 6.00 18.37
N LEU A 413 15.02 4.69 18.61
CA LEU A 413 16.10 4.13 19.43
C LEU A 413 17.48 4.45 18.85
N ALA A 414 17.64 4.33 17.53
CA ALA A 414 18.89 4.67 16.85
C ALA A 414 19.23 6.16 16.95
N GLN A 415 18.24 7.05 16.91
CA GLN A 415 18.43 8.50 17.06
C GLN A 415 18.76 8.93 18.49
N THR A 416 18.55 8.05 19.47
CA THR A 416 18.94 8.22 20.88
C THR A 416 20.17 7.38 21.24
N ASP A 417 20.96 7.00 20.22
CA ASP A 417 22.20 6.21 20.32
C ASP A 417 22.04 4.80 20.93
N GLN A 418 20.81 4.26 20.96
CA GLN A 418 20.48 2.90 21.44
C GLN A 418 20.51 1.86 20.30
N PHE A 419 21.61 1.82 19.54
CA PHE A 419 21.74 0.95 18.37
C PHE A 419 21.56 -0.56 18.64
N PRO A 420 22.03 -1.13 19.78
CA PRO A 420 21.79 -2.54 20.08
C PRO A 420 20.30 -2.88 20.21
N GLN A 421 19.53 -2.04 20.90
CA GLN A 421 18.08 -2.20 21.08
C GLN A 421 17.35 -2.00 19.75
N ALA A 422 17.71 -0.97 18.98
CA ALA A 422 17.17 -0.74 17.63
C ALA A 422 17.38 -1.96 16.71
N THR A 423 18.58 -2.55 16.79
CA THR A 423 18.94 -3.77 16.03
C THR A 423 18.11 -4.96 16.48
N GLN A 424 17.92 -5.13 17.79
CA GLN A 424 17.10 -6.22 18.33
C GLN A 424 15.66 -6.12 17.84
N VAL A 425 15.02 -4.94 17.94
CA VAL A 425 13.64 -4.71 17.47
C VAL A 425 13.48 -5.12 16.01
N LEU A 426 14.37 -4.67 15.12
CA LEU A 426 14.27 -5.02 13.70
C LEU A 426 14.61 -6.49 13.42
N ARG A 427 15.57 -7.07 14.16
CA ARG A 427 15.91 -8.48 14.00
C ARG A 427 14.76 -9.39 14.39
N GLU A 428 14.06 -9.07 15.47
CA GLU A 428 12.89 -9.83 15.90
C GLU A 428 11.82 -9.79 14.81
N VAL A 429 11.51 -8.65 14.21
CA VAL A 429 10.55 -8.59 13.10
C VAL A 429 11.04 -9.35 11.85
N CYS A 430 12.31 -9.18 11.47
CA CYS A 430 12.81 -9.76 10.21
C CYS A 430 13.10 -11.25 10.26
N PHE A 431 13.52 -11.78 11.40
CA PHE A 431 14.07 -13.13 11.50
C PHE A 431 13.23 -14.10 12.33
N SER A 432 12.17 -13.62 12.98
CA SER A 432 11.16 -14.52 13.59
C SER A 432 10.24 -15.16 12.54
N SER A 433 10.04 -14.52 11.38
CA SER A 433 9.22 -15.08 10.31
C SER A 433 9.95 -16.20 9.56
N PRO A 434 9.33 -17.38 9.33
CA PRO A 434 9.95 -18.50 8.62
C PRO A 434 10.46 -18.15 7.21
N GLU A 435 9.85 -17.16 6.58
CA GLU A 435 10.12 -16.77 5.20
C GLU A 435 11.12 -15.61 5.08
N LYS A 436 11.61 -15.04 6.20
CA LYS A 436 12.65 -13.97 6.25
C LYS A 436 12.40 -12.75 5.34
N GLU A 437 11.14 -12.39 5.08
CA GLU A 437 10.85 -11.26 4.19
C GLU A 437 10.64 -9.99 4.99
N CYS A 438 11.70 -9.20 5.12
CA CYS A 438 11.61 -7.79 5.52
C CYS A 438 11.57 -6.88 4.28
N SER A 439 10.98 -5.71 4.42
CA SER A 439 11.09 -4.66 3.42
C SER A 439 12.54 -4.19 3.26
N VAL A 440 12.80 -3.60 2.10
CA VAL A 440 14.08 -2.96 1.78
C VAL A 440 14.42 -1.87 2.81
N VAL A 441 13.42 -1.16 3.32
CA VAL A 441 13.60 -0.07 4.30
C VAL A 441 14.13 -0.63 5.61
N THR A 442 13.54 -1.71 6.12
CA THR A 442 13.97 -2.32 7.39
C THR A 442 15.35 -2.93 7.29
N ILE A 443 15.64 -3.66 6.20
CA ILE A 443 17.00 -4.21 5.97
C ILE A 443 18.02 -3.09 5.87
N ASN A 444 17.67 -1.98 5.22
CA ASN A 444 18.54 -0.82 5.12
C ASN A 444 18.83 -0.20 6.49
N ASN A 445 17.79 0.02 7.31
CA ASN A 445 17.94 0.57 8.65
C ASN A 445 18.75 -0.36 9.55
N LEU A 446 18.46 -1.66 9.53
CA LEU A 446 19.20 -2.66 10.28
C LEU A 446 20.68 -2.68 9.88
N ALA A 447 21.00 -2.52 8.59
CA ALA A 447 22.38 -2.44 8.13
C ALA A 447 23.07 -1.19 8.67
N VAL A 448 22.41 -0.03 8.62
CA VAL A 448 22.94 1.22 9.19
C VAL A 448 23.23 1.03 10.69
N TYR A 449 22.34 0.39 11.45
CA TYR A 449 22.53 0.18 12.88
C TYR A 449 23.68 -0.78 13.18
N LEU A 450 23.85 -1.84 12.38
CA LEU A 450 24.99 -2.76 12.50
C LEU A 450 26.31 -2.07 12.16
N ILE A 451 26.35 -1.23 11.12
CA ILE A 451 27.51 -0.42 10.74
C ILE A 451 27.90 0.54 11.87
N ARG A 452 26.91 1.19 12.50
CA ARG A 452 27.14 2.09 13.65
C ARG A 452 27.68 1.38 14.89
N GLN A 453 27.40 0.08 15.04
CA GLN A 453 27.96 -0.77 16.08
C GLN A 453 29.31 -1.41 15.68
N GLU A 454 29.92 -0.99 14.57
CA GLU A 454 31.15 -1.58 14.01
C GLU A 454 31.00 -3.08 13.65
N ARG A 455 29.77 -3.57 13.52
CA ARG A 455 29.44 -4.96 13.12
C ARG A 455 29.38 -5.08 11.60
N TYR A 456 30.45 -4.65 10.93
CA TYR A 456 30.50 -4.57 9.46
C TYR A 456 30.27 -5.93 8.80
N LYS A 457 30.86 -7.00 9.34
CA LYS A 457 30.69 -8.37 8.84
C LYS A 457 29.22 -8.82 8.83
N ASP A 458 28.49 -8.52 9.89
CA ASP A 458 27.08 -8.87 10.02
C ASP A 458 26.22 -8.06 9.04
N ALA A 459 26.51 -6.76 8.88
CA ALA A 459 25.83 -5.90 7.92
C ALA A 459 26.04 -6.40 6.48
N VAL A 460 27.28 -6.75 6.13
CA VAL A 460 27.64 -7.27 4.79
C VAL A 460 26.95 -8.61 4.53
N ALA A 461 27.00 -9.56 5.48
CA ALA A 461 26.34 -10.86 5.33
C ALA A 461 24.83 -10.71 5.14
N MET A 462 24.18 -9.89 5.97
CA MET A 462 22.75 -9.67 5.90
C MET A 462 22.32 -9.01 4.58
N ILE A 463 22.97 -7.92 4.15
CA ILE A 463 22.60 -7.27 2.89
C ILE A 463 22.87 -8.21 1.71
N ALA A 464 23.97 -8.96 1.75
CA ALA A 464 24.30 -9.90 0.69
C ALA A 464 23.24 -10.98 0.51
N ASP A 465 22.79 -11.58 1.60
CA ASP A 465 21.74 -12.61 1.55
C ASP A 465 20.43 -12.01 1.03
N PHE A 466 20.07 -10.81 1.48
CA PHE A 466 18.88 -10.11 0.96
C PHE A 466 18.97 -9.79 -0.54
N VAL A 467 20.13 -9.35 -1.03
CA VAL A 467 20.35 -8.98 -2.44
C VAL A 467 20.55 -10.21 -3.34
N LYS A 468 20.93 -11.38 -2.81
CA LYS A 468 20.92 -12.63 -3.60
C LYS A 468 19.50 -12.98 -4.04
N GLU A 469 18.52 -12.76 -3.18
CA GLU A 469 17.13 -13.12 -3.43
C GLU A 469 16.35 -12.00 -4.14
N ARG A 470 16.80 -10.74 -4.02
CA ARG A 470 16.09 -9.55 -4.52
C ARG A 470 16.99 -8.63 -5.33
N ARG A 471 16.40 -7.87 -6.25
CA ARG A 471 17.17 -6.87 -7.02
C ARG A 471 17.81 -5.84 -6.08
N ALA A 472 19.08 -5.56 -6.33
CA ALA A 472 19.86 -4.63 -5.53
C ALA A 472 19.26 -3.21 -5.57
N ASN A 473 18.85 -2.69 -4.42
CA ASN A 473 18.44 -1.30 -4.25
C ASN A 473 19.70 -0.41 -4.14
N PRO A 474 19.75 0.78 -4.80
CA PRO A 474 20.92 1.66 -4.76
C PRO A 474 21.35 2.06 -3.34
N THR A 475 20.40 2.34 -2.44
CA THR A 475 20.68 2.69 -1.04
C THR A 475 21.27 1.51 -0.28
N LEU A 476 20.74 0.30 -0.48
CA LEU A 476 21.32 -0.92 0.09
C LEU A 476 22.73 -1.18 -0.45
N LEU A 477 22.96 -0.98 -1.75
CA LEU A 477 24.31 -1.11 -2.33
C LEU A 477 25.28 -0.08 -1.77
N GLN A 478 24.82 1.13 -1.48
CA GLN A 478 25.64 2.16 -0.84
C GLN A 478 26.05 1.73 0.58
N ASN A 479 25.11 1.28 1.39
CA ASN A 479 25.41 0.79 2.74
C ASN A 479 26.25 -0.49 2.75
N LEU A 480 26.02 -1.40 1.79
CA LEU A 480 26.86 -2.57 1.56
C LEU A 480 28.30 -2.15 1.23
N SER A 481 28.47 -1.18 0.34
CA SER A 481 29.79 -0.68 -0.06
C SER A 481 30.52 -0.05 1.11
N LEU A 482 29.82 0.74 1.92
CA LEU A 482 30.35 1.35 3.13
C LEU A 482 30.83 0.27 4.11
N ALA A 483 29.98 -0.69 4.46
CA ALA A 483 30.35 -1.78 5.37
C ALA A 483 31.50 -2.63 4.82
N PHE A 484 31.49 -2.94 3.52
CA PHE A 484 32.51 -3.74 2.85
C PHE A 484 33.88 -3.05 2.84
N ALA A 485 33.93 -1.71 2.77
CA ALA A 485 35.18 -0.95 2.82
C ALA A 485 35.90 -1.05 4.17
N HIS A 486 35.16 -1.28 5.26
CA HIS A 486 35.70 -1.44 6.61
C HIS A 486 36.17 -2.87 6.93
N LEU A 487 35.90 -3.85 6.06
CA LEU A 487 36.35 -5.23 6.24
C LEU A 487 37.86 -5.40 5.99
N SER A 488 38.47 -6.32 6.73
CA SER A 488 39.86 -6.73 6.48
C SER A 488 40.02 -7.31 5.07
N PRO A 489 41.23 -7.31 4.49
CA PRO A 489 41.46 -7.90 3.16
C PRO A 489 41.01 -9.37 3.08
N HIS A 490 41.23 -10.14 4.15
CA HIS A 490 40.80 -11.54 4.22
C HIS A 490 39.27 -11.68 4.21
N GLU A 491 38.56 -10.88 5.01
CA GLU A 491 37.09 -10.89 5.03
C GLU A 491 36.49 -10.42 3.70
N ARG A 492 37.09 -9.42 3.05
CA ARG A 492 36.66 -8.97 1.72
C ARG A 492 36.76 -10.07 0.69
N GLU A 493 37.80 -10.91 0.76
CA GLU A 493 37.95 -12.06 -0.13
C GLU A 493 36.86 -13.11 0.13
N LEU A 494 36.59 -13.42 1.41
CA LEU A 494 35.53 -14.37 1.78
C LEU A 494 34.15 -13.96 1.25
N PHE A 495 33.82 -12.67 1.29
CA PHE A 495 32.54 -12.18 0.76
C PHE A 495 32.54 -12.01 -0.76
N ARG A 496 33.69 -11.74 -1.37
CA ARG A 496 33.82 -11.57 -2.83
C ARG A 496 33.35 -12.82 -3.57
N ASP A 497 33.72 -14.01 -3.07
CA ASP A 497 33.32 -15.29 -3.67
C ASP A 497 31.81 -15.55 -3.57
N GLY A 498 31.13 -14.89 -2.62
CA GLY A 498 29.69 -15.01 -2.42
C GLY A 498 28.84 -13.99 -3.16
N PHE A 499 29.45 -12.99 -3.83
CA PHE A 499 28.73 -11.92 -4.52
C PHE A 499 28.66 -12.16 -6.03
N SER A 500 27.53 -11.81 -6.64
CA SER A 500 27.44 -11.81 -8.10
C SER A 500 28.36 -10.74 -8.69
N PRO A 501 28.85 -10.92 -9.94
CA PRO A 501 29.66 -9.90 -10.63
C PRO A 501 28.98 -8.52 -10.66
N GLU A 502 27.66 -8.46 -10.76
CA GLU A 502 26.87 -7.23 -10.77
C GLU A 502 26.94 -6.49 -9.42
N ILE A 503 26.83 -7.22 -8.30
CA ILE A 503 26.97 -6.65 -6.95
C ILE A 503 28.38 -6.10 -6.77
N MET A 504 29.41 -6.87 -7.14
CA MET A 504 30.81 -6.45 -7.05
C MET A 504 31.10 -5.21 -7.91
N GLN A 505 30.54 -5.15 -9.12
CA GLN A 505 30.65 -3.97 -9.98
C GLN A 505 29.90 -2.76 -9.40
N GLY A 506 28.77 -2.98 -8.72
CA GLY A 506 28.04 -1.95 -7.98
C GLY A 506 28.88 -1.37 -6.84
N ILE A 507 29.44 -2.25 -6.00
CA ILE A 507 30.33 -1.87 -4.88
C ILE A 507 31.53 -1.08 -5.40
N HIS A 508 32.22 -1.60 -6.42
CA HIS A 508 33.38 -0.95 -7.00
C HIS A 508 33.06 0.46 -7.51
N ARG A 509 31.95 0.63 -8.24
CA ARG A 509 31.53 1.95 -8.75
C ARG A 509 31.27 2.96 -7.62
N ILE A 510 30.63 2.54 -6.53
CA ILE A 510 30.36 3.41 -5.38
C ILE A 510 31.65 3.78 -4.66
N LEU A 511 32.55 2.82 -4.44
CA LEU A 511 33.84 3.08 -3.78
C LEU A 511 34.78 3.96 -4.62
N VAL A 512 34.80 3.81 -5.94
CA VAL A 512 35.56 4.70 -6.83
C VAL A 512 35.02 6.12 -6.76
N ARG A 513 33.69 6.29 -6.79
CA ARG A 513 33.05 7.61 -6.65
C ARG A 513 33.29 8.25 -5.29
N ALA A 514 33.34 7.48 -4.21
CA ALA A 514 33.60 8.01 -2.87
C ALA A 514 35.06 8.46 -2.65
N LYS A 515 36.00 7.98 -3.48
CA LYS A 515 37.41 8.41 -3.47
C LYS A 515 37.67 9.66 -4.29
N GLN A 516 36.79 9.97 -5.25
CA GLN A 516 36.80 11.19 -6.05
C GLN A 516 36.11 12.31 -5.28
#